data_AF-A0AB39XM50-F1
#
_entry.id   AF-A0AB39XM50-F1
#
_cell.length_a   1.000
_cell.length_b   1.000
_cell.length_c   1.000
_cell.angle_alpha   90.00
_cell.angle_beta   90.00
_cell.angle_gamma   90.00
#
_symmetry.space_group_name_H-M   'P 1'
#
loop_
_entity.id
_entity.type
_entity.pdbx_description
1 polymer ?
#
loop_
_entity_poly.entity_id
_entity_poly.type
_entity_poly.pdbx_seq_one_letter_code
_entity_poly.pdbx_strand_id
1 'polypeptide(L)' 'MDRFFLAMMVSAVLLLIVAEDLLVNGPVIQEQTAQIADILPASGSLIK' A
#
# COMPACT_ATOMS: atom_id res chain seq x y z
N MET A 1 15.37 3.42 -31.18
CA MET A 1 14.26 3.57 -30.22
C MET A 1 14.60 4.73 -29.31
N ASP A 2 13.73 5.73 -29.22
CA ASP A 2 13.95 6.93 -28.40
C ASP A 2 14.09 6.56 -26.91
N ARG A 3 14.95 7.26 -26.17
CA ARG A 3 15.24 6.91 -24.76
C ARG A 3 13.99 7.00 -23.88
N PHE A 4 13.08 7.91 -24.22
CA PHE A 4 11.77 8.05 -23.57
C PHE A 4 10.86 6.84 -23.81
N PHE A 5 10.88 6.28 -25.02
CA PHE A 5 10.12 5.08 -25.34
C PHE A 5 10.63 3.88 -24.54
N LEU A 6 11.95 3.75 -24.43
CA LEU A 6 12.57 2.71 -23.62
C LEU A 6 12.22 2.87 -22.12
N ALA A 7 12.31 4.09 -21.59
CA ALA A 7 11.94 4.37 -20.20
C ALA A 7 10.46 4.09 -19.93
N MET A 8 9.56 4.44 -20.85
CA MET A 8 8.13 4.15 -20.76
C MET A 8 7.87 2.65 -20.77
N MET A 9 8.51 1.90 -21.67
CA MET A 9 8.38 0.46 -21.76
C MET A 9 8.85 -0.22 -20.47
N VAL A 10 10.02 0.17 -19.96
CA VAL A 10 10.56 -0.37 -18.70
C VAL A 10 9.65 -0.02 -17.52
N SER A 11 9.16 1.22 -17.43
CA SER A 11 8.24 1.64 -16.37
C SER A 11 6.93 0.85 -16.38
N ALA A 12 6.34 0.66 -17.55
CA ALA A 12 5.12 -0.15 -17.70
C ALA A 12 5.33 -1.60 -17.24
N VAL A 13 6.46 -2.22 -17.61
CA VAL A 13 6.80 -3.59 -17.18
C VAL A 13 6.97 -3.65 -15.66
N LEU A 14 7.64 -2.67 -15.05
CA LEU A 14 7.80 -2.61 -13.59
C LEU A 14 6.46 -2.48 -12.86
N LEU A 15 5.56 -1.62 -13.36
CA LEU A 15 4.22 -1.46 -12.78
C LEU A 15 3.38 -2.73 -12.91
N LEU A 16 3.49 -3.46 -14.01
CA LEU A 16 2.81 -4.74 -14.19
C LEU A 16 3.28 -5.78 -13.17
N ILE A 17 4.58 -5.89 -12.93
CA ILE A 17 5.13 -6.83 -11.93
C ILE A 17 4.58 -6.52 -10.53
N VAL A 18 4.58 -5.24 -10.15
CA VAL A 18 4.03 -4.81 -8.85
C VAL A 18 2.53 -5.10 -8.78
N ALA A 19 1.79 -4.87 -9.86
CA ALA A 19 0.36 -5.16 -9.90
C ALA A 19 0.08 -6.66 -9.80
N GLU A 20 0.85 -7.51 -10.48
CA GLU A 20 0.76 -8.97 -10.36
C GLU A 20 1.06 -9.45 -8.94
N ASP A 21 2.10 -8.89 -8.30
CA ASP A 21 2.45 -9.20 -6.92
C ASP A 21 1.30 -8.84 -5.95
N LEU A 22 0.68 -7.67 -6.13
CA LEU A 22 -0.50 -7.25 -5.36
C LEU A 22 -1.73 -8.14 -5.63
N LEU A 23 -1.90 -8.63 -6.86
CA LEU A 23 -3.00 -9.54 -7.21
C LEU A 23 -2.80 -10.92 -6.59
N VAL A 24 -1.56 -11.40 -6.49
CA VAL A 24 -1.22 -12.73 -5.96
C VAL A 24 -1.16 -12.73 -4.43
N ASN A 25 -0.51 -11.73 -3.84
CA ASN A 25 -0.26 -11.66 -2.40
C ASN A 25 -1.27 -10.78 -1.65
N GLY A 26 -2.17 -10.12 -2.38
CA GLY A 26 -3.07 -9.11 -1.83
C GLY A 26 -2.34 -7.80 -1.51
N PRO A 27 -3.06 -6.69 -1.32
CA PRO A 27 -2.46 -5.48 -0.80
C PRO A 27 -1.91 -5.77 0.60
N VAL A 28 -0.63 -5.48 0.85
CA VAL A 28 -0.04 -5.46 2.19
C VAL A 28 -0.63 -4.27 2.95
N ILE A 29 -1.90 -4.39 3.31
CA ILE A 29 -2.53 -3.55 4.31
C ILE A 29 -1.96 -4.10 5.62
N GLN A 30 -0.83 -3.54 6.04
CA GLN A 30 -0.31 -3.79 7.38
C GLN A 30 -1.48 -3.64 8.36
N GLU A 31 -1.84 -4.74 9.01
CA GLU A 31 -2.72 -4.79 10.20
C GLU A 31 -2.23 -3.88 11.34
N GLN A 32 -1.15 -3.13 11.15
CA GLN A 32 -0.69 -2.10 12.04
C GLN A 32 -1.70 -0.95 12.19
N THR A 33 -2.55 -0.67 11.19
CA THR A 33 -3.64 0.32 11.36
C THR A 33 -4.73 -0.19 12.30
N ALA A 34 -5.03 -1.49 12.29
CA ALA A 34 -5.96 -2.10 13.24
C ALA A 34 -5.37 -2.12 14.65
N GLN A 35 -4.07 -2.41 14.77
CA GLN A 35 -3.38 -2.37 16.05
C GLN A 35 -3.35 -0.95 16.62
N ILE A 36 -3.08 0.10 15.82
CA ILE A 36 -3.09 1.51 16.26
C ILE A 36 -4.50 1.95 16.74
N ALA A 37 -5.57 1.46 16.11
CA ALA A 37 -6.94 1.73 16.57
C ALA A 37 -7.25 1.09 17.93
N ASP A 38 -6.65 -0.06 18.24
CA ASP A 38 -6.83 -0.78 19.51
C ASP A 38 -5.98 -0.20 20.66
N ILE A 39 -4.85 0.44 20.35
CA ILE A 39 -4.00 1.16 21.33
C ILE A 39 -4.30 2.65 21.47
N LEU A 40 -5.28 3.22 20.75
CA LEU A 40 -5.76 4.58 21.05
C LEU A 40 -6.82 4.47 22.16
N PRO A 41 -6.47 4.70 23.44
CA PRO A 41 -7.50 4.71 24.48
C PRO A 41 -8.47 5.82 24.11
N ALA A 42 -9.78 5.53 24.18
CA ALA A 42 -10.81 6.53 23.98
C ALA A 42 -10.58 7.71 24.95
N SER A 43 -9.87 8.73 24.47
CA SER A 43 -9.66 10.00 25.14
C SER A 43 -10.98 10.76 25.12
N GLY A 44 -11.90 10.31 25.97
CA GLY A 44 -13.28 10.81 25.97
C GLY A 44 -14.22 10.15 26.97
N SER A 45 -13.75 9.30 27.90
CA SER A 45 -14.56 8.98 29.08
C SER A 45 -14.55 10.18 30.01
N LEU A 46 -15.39 11.16 29.71
CA LEU A 46 -15.79 12.18 30.67
C LEU A 46 -16.62 11.48 31.75
N ILE A 47 -16.03 11.49 32.94
CA ILE A 47 -16.55 11.01 34.22
C ILE A 47 -17.95 11.62 34.45
N LYS A 48 -18.91 10.80 34.88
CA LYS A 48 -20.09 11.22 35.63
C LYS A 48 -20.13 10.49 36.95
#